data_AF-A0A970XL58-F1
#
_entry.id   AF-A0A970XL58-F1
#
_cell.length_a   1.000
_cell.length_b   1.000
_cell.length_c   1.000
_cell.angle_alpha   90.00
_cell.angle_beta   90.00
_cell.angle_gamma   90.00
#
_symmetry.space_group_name_H-M   'P 1'
#
loop_
_entity.id
_entity.type
_entity.pdbx_description
1 polymer ?
#
loop_
_entity_poly.entity_id
_entity_poly.type
_entity_poly.pdbx_seq_one_letter_code
_entity_poly.pdbx_strand_id
1 'polypeptide(L)' 'MQTRDDIRNIALIAHVDHGKTTLVDQMLRQSGVFRANQQMTERVMDSNDL' A
#
# COMPACT_ATOMS: atom_id res chain seq x y z
N MET A 1 -11.37 -8.81 26.66
CA MET A 1 -10.87 -8.77 25.27
C MET A 1 -10.00 -7.53 25.15
N GLN A 2 -8.69 -7.68 25.00
CA GLN A 2 -7.81 -6.51 24.80
C GLN A 2 -8.00 -6.02 23.37
N THR A 3 -8.51 -4.80 23.20
CA THR A 3 -8.57 -4.10 21.91
C THR A 3 -7.23 -3.41 21.66
N ARG A 4 -6.74 -3.51 20.43
CA ARG A 4 -5.54 -2.82 19.95
C ARG A 4 -5.96 -1.53 19.26
N ASP A 5 -5.90 -0.41 19.99
CA ASP A 5 -6.34 0.90 19.49
C ASP A 5 -5.29 1.57 18.56
N ASP A 6 -4.09 0.99 18.52
CA ASP A 6 -2.95 1.40 17.69
C ASP A 6 -3.00 0.83 16.25
N ILE A 7 -3.88 -0.16 15.99
CA ILE A 7 -3.99 -0.80 14.66
C ILE A 7 -5.23 -0.28 13.92
N ARG A 8 -5.03 0.13 12.65
CA ARG A 8 -6.10 0.55 11.75
C ARG A 8 -6.11 -0.35 10.50
N ASN A 9 -7.15 -1.17 10.37
CA ASN A 9 -7.39 -1.96 9.15
C ASN A 9 -8.07 -1.07 8.10
N ILE A 10 -7.45 -0.91 6.93
CA ILE A 10 -7.97 -0.10 5.82
C ILE A 10 -8.02 -0.92 4.53
N ALA A 11 -9.00 -0.66 3.68
CA ALA A 11 -9.12 -1.26 2.35
C ALA A 11 -9.40 -0.17 1.30
N LEU A 12 -8.74 -0.26 0.15
CA LEU A 12 -8.91 0.65 -0.97
C LEU A 12 -9.71 -0.02 -2.09
N ILE A 13 -10.82 0.61 -2.49
CA ILE A 13 -11.68 0.15 -3.58
C ILE A 13 -11.79 1.28 -4.60
N ALA A 14 -11.42 1.00 -5.84
CA ALA A 14 -11.60 1.93 -6.95
C ALA A 14 -11.73 1.15 -8.26
N HIS A 15 -12.19 1.82 -9.31
CA HIS A 15 -12.26 1.28 -10.67
C HIS A 15 -10.86 1.12 -11.30
N VAL A 16 -10.76 0.35 -12.38
CA VAL A 16 -9.51 0.20 -13.17
C VAL A 16 -9.03 1.60 -13.60
N ASP A 17 -7.71 1.81 -13.66
CA ASP A 17 -7.04 3.08 -14.00
C ASP A 17 -7.24 4.28 -13.05
N HIS A 18 -7.90 4.10 -11.91
CA HIS A 18 -8.11 5.19 -10.94
C HIS A 18 -6.94 5.41 -9.97
N GLY A 19 -5.72 5.02 -10.36
CA GLY A 19 -4.50 5.32 -9.58
C GLY A 19 -4.44 4.69 -8.18
N LYS A 20 -5.12 3.55 -7.96
CA LYS A 20 -5.06 2.82 -6.67
C LYS A 20 -3.62 2.54 -6.25
N THR A 21 -2.81 2.06 -7.19
CA THR A 21 -1.39 1.75 -6.99
C THR A 21 -0.61 3.01 -6.59
N THR A 22 -0.82 4.13 -7.30
CA THR A 22 -0.20 5.42 -6.97
C THR A 22 -0.54 5.91 -5.56
N LEU A 23 -1.79 5.74 -5.12
CA LEU A 23 -2.22 6.14 -3.78
C LEU A 23 -1.57 5.25 -2.71
N VAL A 24 -1.51 3.94 -2.94
CA VAL A 24 -0.82 2.99 -2.06
C VAL A 24 0.67 3.35 -1.96
N ASP A 25 1.34 3.64 -3.07
CA ASP A 25 2.76 4.00 -3.08
C ASP A 25 3.04 5.28 -2.27
N GLN A 26 2.19 6.29 -2.38
CA GLN A 26 2.32 7.52 -1.59
C GLN A 26 2.07 7.28 -0.10
N MET A 27 1.07 6.47 0.26
CA MET A 27 0.82 6.09 1.66
C MET A 27 2.01 5.34 2.25
N LEU A 28 2.57 4.40 1.51
CA LEU A 28 3.74 3.62 1.90
C LEU A 28 4.98 4.52 2.07
N ARG A 29 5.22 5.45 1.14
CA ARG A 29 6.31 6.44 1.24
C ARG A 29 6.16 7.37 2.45
N GLN A 30 4.95 7.87 2.71
CA GLN A 30 4.67 8.76 3.84
C GLN A 30 4.78 8.04 5.19
N SER A 31 4.41 6.77 5.24
CA SER A 31 4.45 5.96 6.48
C SER A 31 5.87 5.64 6.97
N GLY A 32 6.91 5.97 6.19
CA GLY A 32 8.31 5.73 6.57
C GLY A 32 8.68 4.24 6.65
N VAL A 33 7.79 3.34 6.24
CA VAL A 33 7.99 1.88 6.26
C VAL A 33 9.09 1.45 5.27
N PHE A 34 9.34 2.24 4.23
CA PHE A 34 10.37 1.95 3.22
C PHE A 34 11.68 2.63 3.58
N ARG A 35 12.68 1.84 3.99
CA ARG A 35 14.09 2.28 3.98
C ARG A 35 14.51 2.52 2.53
N ALA A 36 15.36 3.53 2.32
CA ALA A 36 15.85 3.99 1.00
C ALA A 36 16.51 2.92 0.08
N ASN A 37 16.60 1.65 0.51
CA ASN A 37 17.18 0.52 -0.23
C ASN A 37 16.17 -0.61 -0.53
N GLN A 38 14.90 -0.47 -0.19
CA GLN A 38 13.87 -1.40 -0.70
C GLN A 38 13.51 -0.94 -2.10
N GLN A 39 13.83 -1.76 -3.11
CA GLN A 39 13.40 -1.54 -4.48
C GLN A 39 11.91 -1.25 -4.48
N MET A 40 11.53 -0.03 -4.90
CA MET A 40 10.21 0.22 -5.45
C MET A 40 10.09 -0.67 -6.69
N THR A 41 9.68 -1.92 -6.49
CA THR A 41 9.09 -2.67 -7.59
C THR A 41 7.76 -1.97 -7.81
N GLU A 42 7.69 -1.12 -8.84
CA GLU A 42 6.43 -0.71 -9.43
C GLU A 42 5.62 -2.02 -9.58
N ARG A 43 4.54 -2.18 -8.78
CA ARG A 43 3.74 -3.42 -8.61
C ARG A 43 4.18 -4.46 -7.55
N VAL A 44 4.68 -4.07 -6.36
CA VAL A 44 4.99 -5.03 -5.26
C VAL A 44 3.79 -5.93 -4.86
N MET A 45 2.56 -5.46 -5.07
CA MET A 45 1.32 -6.18 -4.72
C MET A 45 0.56 -6.80 -5.90
N ASP A 46 0.96 -6.55 -7.16
CA ASP A 46 0.31 -7.24 -8.29
C ASP A 46 0.97 -8.61 -8.47
N SER A 47 0.21 -9.68 -8.21
CA SER A 47 0.64 -11.06 -8.43
C SER A 47 0.00 -11.70 -9.67
N ASN A 48 -0.37 -10.93 -10.69
CA ASN A 48 -0.81 -11.48 -11.98
C ASN A 48 -0.50 -10.49 -13.11
N ASP A 49 0.53 -10.80 -13.90
CA ASP A 49 0.49 -10.51 -15.34
C ASP A 49 -0.72 -11.26 -15.91
N LEU A 50 -1.57 -10.56 -16.67
CA LEU A 50 -2.60 -11.19 -17.51
C LEU A 50 -1.95 -11.86 -18.72
#